data_AF-A0A2E9MZK9-F1
#
_entry.id   AF-A0A2E9MZK9-F1
#
_cell.length_a   1.000
_cell.length_b   1.000
_cell.length_c   1.000
_cell.angle_alpha   90.00
_cell.angle_beta   90.00
_cell.angle_gamma   90.00
#
_symmetry.space_group_name_H-M   'P 1'
#
loop_
_entity.id
_entity.type
_entity.pdbx_description
1 polymer ?
#
loop_
_entity_poly.entity_id
_entity_poly.type
_entity_poly.pdbx_seq_one_letter_code
_entity_poly.pdbx_strand_id
1 'polypeptide(L)'
;MTVVEYMLAIIAIVLGLAIGKVLDKFSTTLKGARWTEFHWFLSVWSVYLLATILGYFWGFWRIYSGVNEIPYFEFMLLPFTTVTLIYLMAVFLPISTETKNAREKAEYFISEKKPFFIAFFVLIMHLKFTAAYLGIERLMLESIASWMLCFGALLGLYLTQIHHHKGLLIFFVLVYLSAEALGPAVS
;
A
#
# COMPACT_ATOMS: atom_id res chain seq x y z
N MET A 1 -18.77 7.52 -24.48
CA MET A 1 -17.85 6.84 -23.56
C MET A 1 -18.12 5.35 -23.58
N THR A 2 -17.08 4.51 -23.63
CA THR A 2 -17.23 3.05 -23.61
C THR A 2 -17.37 2.51 -22.18
N VAL A 3 -17.87 1.28 -22.01
CA VAL A 3 -17.97 0.62 -20.69
C VAL A 3 -16.60 0.54 -20.00
N VAL A 4 -15.53 0.31 -20.78
CA VAL A 4 -14.15 0.30 -20.26
C VAL A 4 -13.77 1.66 -19.71
N GLU A 5 -14.08 2.77 -20.38
CA GLU A 5 -13.78 4.11 -19.87
C GLU A 5 -14.48 4.39 -18.52
N TYR A 6 -15.71 3.92 -18.32
CA TYR A 6 -16.38 4.00 -17.02
C TYR A 6 -15.68 3.18 -15.94
N MET A 7 -15.27 1.94 -16.26
CA MET A 7 -14.49 1.09 -15.36
C MET A 7 -13.16 1.76 -14.97
N LEU A 8 -12.44 2.32 -15.94
CA LEU A 8 -11.20 3.06 -15.72
C LEU A 8 -11.41 4.31 -14.85
N ALA A 9 -12.50 5.05 -15.08
CA ALA A 9 -12.86 6.21 -14.26
C ALA A 9 -13.14 5.81 -12.81
N ILE A 10 -13.84 4.69 -12.56
CA ILE A 10 -14.07 4.17 -11.21
C ILE A 10 -12.74 3.88 -10.50
N ILE A 11 -11.80 3.21 -11.17
CA ILE A 11 -10.47 2.94 -10.62
C ILE A 11 -9.75 4.25 -10.25
N ALA A 12 -9.73 5.23 -11.15
CA ALA A 12 -9.10 6.52 -10.90
C ALA A 12 -9.73 7.26 -9.72
N ILE A 13 -11.05 7.22 -9.57
CA ILE A 13 -11.77 7.82 -8.43
C ILE A 13 -11.35 7.16 -7.12
N VAL A 14 -11.38 5.82 -7.04
CA VAL A 14 -11.03 5.09 -5.81
C VAL A 14 -9.57 5.35 -5.42
N LEU A 15 -8.65 5.36 -6.39
CA LEU A 15 -7.25 5.71 -6.16
C LEU A 15 -7.09 7.16 -5.71
N GLY A 16 -7.81 8.10 -6.31
CA GLY A 16 -7.82 9.52 -5.90
C GLY A 16 -8.30 9.69 -4.45
N LEU A 17 -9.34 8.96 -4.05
CA LEU A 17 -9.80 8.94 -2.66
C LEU A 17 -8.75 8.35 -1.71
N ALA A 18 -8.06 7.29 -2.11
CA ALA A 18 -6.96 6.70 -1.33
C ALA A 18 -5.80 7.69 -1.16
N ILE A 19 -5.38 8.36 -2.24
CA ILE A 19 -4.34 9.41 -2.20
C ILE A 19 -4.76 10.52 -1.25
N GLY A 20 -5.98 11.04 -1.38
CA GLY A 20 -6.50 12.09 -0.49
C GLY A 20 -6.46 11.69 0.99
N LYS A 21 -6.85 10.45 1.32
CA LYS A 21 -6.78 9.92 2.68
C LYS A 21 -5.35 9.84 3.22
N VAL A 22 -4.40 9.37 2.41
CA VAL A 22 -3.00 9.27 2.86
C VAL A 22 -2.36 10.65 3.00
N LEU A 23 -2.63 11.58 2.09
CA LEU A 23 -2.12 12.95 2.16
C LEU A 23 -2.67 13.70 3.38
N ASP A 24 -3.94 13.52 3.73
CA ASP A 24 -4.52 14.10 4.94
C ASP A 24 -3.82 13.59 6.21
N LYS A 25 -3.59 12.27 6.29
CA LYS A 25 -2.83 11.65 7.39
C LYS A 25 -1.38 12.12 7.42
N PHE A 26 -0.73 12.26 6.28
CA PHE A 26 0.63 12.79 6.17
C PHE A 26 0.71 14.27 6.60
N SER A 27 -0.27 15.09 6.21
CA SER A 27 -0.36 16.48 6.67
C SER A 27 -0.51 16.55 8.20
N THR A 28 -1.34 15.66 8.77
CA THR A 28 -1.52 15.52 10.21
C THR A 28 -0.22 15.17 10.93
N THR A 29 0.62 14.30 10.36
CA THR A 29 1.93 13.96 10.94
C THR A 29 2.94 15.10 10.81
N LEU A 30 2.88 15.91 9.76
CA LEU A 30 3.79 17.05 9.55
C LEU A 30 3.46 18.27 10.42
N LYS A 31 2.17 18.57 10.63
CA LYS A 31 1.72 19.73 11.43
C LYS A 31 2.01 19.58 12.95
N GLY A 32 2.35 18.38 13.41
CA GLY A 32 2.86 18.13 14.76
C GLY A 32 4.30 18.64 14.91
N ALA A 33 4.44 19.93 15.23
CA ALA A 33 5.66 20.76 15.13
C ALA A 33 6.90 20.37 15.99
N ARG A 34 6.99 19.15 16.51
CA ARG A 34 8.26 18.58 17.00
C ARG A 34 8.47 17.25 16.29
N TRP A 35 9.46 17.21 15.40
CA TRP A 35 10.02 15.99 14.80
C TRP A 35 10.58 15.09 15.91
N THR A 36 9.70 14.52 16.71
CA THR A 36 10.02 13.49 17.70
C THR A 36 10.24 12.19 16.97
N GLU A 37 10.94 11.25 17.61
CA GLU A 37 11.25 9.93 17.05
C GLU A 37 10.04 9.10 16.59
N PHE A 38 8.81 9.55 16.82
CA PHE A 38 7.61 8.85 16.39
C PHE A 38 6.93 9.47 15.15
N HIS A 39 7.10 10.76 14.90
CA HIS A 39 6.45 11.41 13.76
C HIS A 39 7.05 10.98 12.42
N TRP A 40 8.37 10.75 12.37
CA TRP A 40 9.02 10.22 11.16
C TRP A 40 8.45 8.85 10.78
N PHE A 41 8.18 7.98 11.77
CA PHE A 41 7.67 6.63 11.54
C PHE A 41 6.31 6.67 10.83
N LEU A 42 5.39 7.50 11.33
CA LEU A 42 4.06 7.65 10.71
C LEU A 42 4.15 8.32 9.33
N SER A 43 5.02 9.33 9.19
CA SER A 43 5.26 10.02 7.91
C SER A 43 5.82 9.08 6.85
N VAL A 44 6.79 8.22 7.20
CA VAL A 44 7.39 7.25 6.27
C VAL A 44 6.37 6.19 5.87
N TRP A 45 5.48 5.74 6.77
CA TRP A 45 4.37 4.88 6.39
C TRP A 45 3.44 5.54 5.35
N SER A 46 3.09 6.81 5.55
CA SER A 46 2.27 7.54 4.57
C SER A 46 2.97 7.66 3.21
N VAL A 47 4.27 7.98 3.20
CA VAL A 47 5.05 8.04 1.96
C VAL A 47 5.13 6.68 1.28
N TYR A 48 5.35 5.61 2.04
CA TYR A 48 5.37 4.24 1.52
C TYR A 48 4.03 3.87 0.86
N LEU A 49 2.90 4.21 1.49
CA LEU A 49 1.58 3.98 0.90
C LEU A 49 1.35 4.83 -0.35
N LEU A 50 1.76 6.09 -0.35
CA LEU A 50 1.66 6.93 -1.55
C LEU A 50 2.48 6.35 -2.70
N ALA A 51 3.71 5.91 -2.44
CA ALA A 51 4.54 5.25 -3.43
C ALA A 51 3.86 3.98 -3.97
N THR A 52 3.26 3.17 -3.10
CA THR A 52 2.50 1.97 -3.49
C THR A 52 1.30 2.31 -4.37
N ILE A 53 0.53 3.34 -4.01
CA ILE A 53 -0.64 3.80 -4.79
C ILE A 53 -0.19 4.28 -6.18
N LEU A 54 0.87 5.08 -6.24
CA LEU A 54 1.40 5.61 -7.50
C LEU A 54 2.00 4.49 -8.36
N GLY A 55 2.76 3.57 -7.76
CA GLY A 55 3.31 2.41 -8.45
C GLY A 55 2.21 1.56 -9.06
N TYR A 56 1.12 1.30 -8.33
CA TYR A 56 -0.04 0.62 -8.87
C TYR A 56 -0.71 1.42 -9.99
N PHE A 57 -0.92 2.72 -9.82
CA PHE A 57 -1.53 3.58 -10.84
C PHE A 57 -0.77 3.50 -12.18
N TRP A 58 0.55 3.63 -12.15
CA TRP A 58 1.38 3.53 -13.35
C TRP A 58 1.39 2.11 -13.93
N GLY A 59 1.53 1.07 -13.09
CA GLY A 59 1.49 -0.31 -13.52
C GLY A 59 0.16 -0.69 -14.18
N PHE A 60 -0.95 -0.22 -13.62
CA PHE A 60 -2.29 -0.43 -14.16
C PHE A 60 -2.44 0.22 -15.54
N TRP A 61 -2.05 1.48 -15.71
CA TRP A 61 -2.06 2.13 -17.04
C TRP A 61 -1.12 1.48 -18.04
N ARG A 62 0.02 0.95 -17.61
CA ARG A 62 0.90 0.21 -18.53
C ARG A 62 0.22 -1.06 -19.07
N ILE A 63 -0.49 -1.80 -18.23
CA ILE A 63 -1.15 -3.06 -18.62
C ILE A 63 -2.41 -2.81 -19.46
N TYR A 64 -3.19 -1.78 -19.13
CA TYR A 64 -4.53 -1.60 -19.70
C TYR A 64 -4.64 -0.47 -20.75
N SER A 65 -3.57 0.28 -21.06
CA SER A 65 -3.61 1.43 -21.98
C SER A 65 -4.00 1.11 -23.45
N GLY A 66 -3.99 -0.15 -23.86
CA GLY A 66 -4.42 -0.59 -25.19
C GLY A 66 -5.56 -1.62 -25.18
N VAL A 67 -6.20 -1.83 -24.04
CA VAL A 67 -7.23 -2.88 -23.88
C VAL A 67 -8.61 -2.29 -24.24
N ASN A 68 -9.21 -2.83 -25.29
CA ASN A 68 -10.51 -2.36 -25.80
C ASN A 68 -11.71 -2.90 -24.97
N GLU A 69 -11.55 -4.05 -24.34
CA GLU A 69 -12.59 -4.71 -23.55
C GLU A 69 -11.98 -5.40 -22.33
N ILE A 70 -12.57 -5.23 -21.16
CA ILE A 70 -12.25 -5.97 -19.94
C ILE A 70 -13.53 -6.69 -19.50
N PRO A 71 -13.54 -8.03 -19.42
CA PRO A 71 -14.69 -8.75 -18.91
C PRO A 71 -15.07 -8.25 -17.52
N TYR A 72 -16.37 -8.06 -17.26
CA TYR A 72 -16.85 -7.50 -15.99
C TYR A 72 -16.34 -8.27 -14.76
N PHE A 73 -16.32 -9.60 -14.82
CA PHE A 73 -15.81 -10.43 -13.73
C PHE A 73 -14.31 -10.24 -13.49
N GLU A 74 -13.52 -10.13 -14.56
CA GLU A 74 -12.08 -9.85 -14.45
C GLU A 74 -11.85 -8.46 -13.86
N PHE A 75 -12.62 -7.45 -14.30
CA PHE A 75 -12.56 -6.11 -13.72
C PHE A 75 -12.86 -6.11 -12.21
N MET A 76 -13.94 -6.78 -11.79
CA MET A 76 -14.35 -6.84 -10.39
C MET A 76 -13.31 -7.56 -9.52
N LEU A 77 -12.83 -8.72 -9.98
CA LEU A 77 -11.91 -9.55 -9.21
C LEU A 77 -10.49 -9.02 -9.21
N LEU A 78 -10.01 -8.41 -10.30
CA LEU A 78 -8.61 -8.03 -10.43
C LEU A 78 -8.40 -6.56 -10.06
N PRO A 79 -8.61 -5.55 -10.94
CA PRO A 79 -8.27 -4.17 -10.63
C PRO A 79 -9.19 -3.56 -9.57
N PHE A 80 -10.49 -3.84 -9.58
CA PHE A 80 -11.41 -3.23 -8.62
C PHE A 80 -11.14 -3.70 -7.18
N THR A 81 -10.93 -5.01 -7.00
CA THR A 81 -10.52 -5.56 -5.70
C THR A 81 -9.18 -4.99 -5.26
N THR A 82 -8.20 -4.84 -6.17
CA THR A 82 -6.90 -4.27 -5.84
C THR A 82 -7.01 -2.83 -5.33
N VAL A 83 -7.72 -1.94 -6.04
CA VAL A 83 -7.88 -0.55 -5.61
C VAL A 83 -8.70 -0.43 -4.34
N THR A 84 -9.66 -1.33 -4.12
CA THR A 84 -10.42 -1.39 -2.87
C THR A 84 -9.50 -1.74 -1.70
N LEU A 85 -8.62 -2.73 -1.85
CA LEU A 85 -7.65 -3.10 -0.81
C LEU A 85 -6.64 -1.98 -0.53
N ILE A 86 -6.18 -1.29 -1.57
CA ILE A 86 -5.34 -0.08 -1.44
C ILE A 86 -6.07 1.02 -0.66
N TYR A 87 -7.33 1.28 -1.00
CA TYR A 87 -8.16 2.24 -0.29
C TYR A 87 -8.35 1.86 1.18
N LEU A 88 -8.61 0.58 1.47
CA LEU A 88 -8.72 0.08 2.85
C LEU A 88 -7.42 0.25 3.61
N MET A 89 -6.26 0.00 3.02
CA MET A 89 -4.97 0.31 3.65
C MET A 89 -4.82 1.80 3.97
N ALA A 90 -5.19 2.69 3.05
CA ALA A 90 -5.18 4.13 3.29
C ALA A 90 -6.11 4.53 4.44
N VAL A 91 -7.30 3.92 4.53
CA VAL A 91 -8.28 4.16 5.61
C VAL A 91 -7.78 3.61 6.94
N PHE A 92 -7.23 2.40 6.96
CA PHE A 92 -6.82 1.72 8.19
C PHE A 92 -5.44 2.10 8.70
N LEU A 93 -4.62 2.84 7.95
CA LEU A 93 -3.33 3.33 8.44
C LEU A 93 -3.53 4.04 9.80
N PRO A 94 -3.00 3.52 10.92
CA PRO A 94 -3.43 3.95 12.25
C PRO A 94 -2.70 5.22 12.69
N ILE A 95 -3.15 6.34 12.13
CA ILE A 95 -2.72 7.70 12.46
C ILE A 95 -3.92 8.42 13.05
N SER A 96 -3.83 8.78 14.32
CA SER A 96 -4.86 9.56 15.01
C SER A 96 -4.70 11.05 14.70
N THR A 97 -5.81 11.72 14.42
CA THR A 97 -5.92 13.17 14.24
C THR A 97 -6.11 13.93 15.56
N GLU A 98 -6.46 13.22 16.63
CA GLU A 98 -6.86 13.81 17.92
C GLU A 98 -5.74 13.76 18.98
N THR A 99 -4.84 12.78 18.89
CA THR A 99 -3.75 12.59 19.86
C THR A 99 -2.61 13.59 19.67
N LYS A 100 -2.18 14.23 20.76
CA LYS A 100 -1.19 15.32 20.72
C LYS A 100 0.21 14.85 21.09
N ASN A 101 0.34 13.88 22.00
CA ASN A 101 1.64 13.40 22.47
C ASN A 101 2.10 12.13 21.71
N ALA A 102 3.43 11.95 21.58
CA ALA A 102 4.05 10.82 20.89
C ALA A 102 3.70 9.46 21.53
N ARG A 103 3.57 9.40 22.86
CA ARG A 103 3.19 8.18 23.58
C ARG A 103 1.77 7.74 23.22
N GLU A 104 0.80 8.65 23.28
CA GLU A 104 -0.60 8.37 22.93
C GLU A 104 -0.73 7.93 21.46
N LYS A 105 0.02 8.57 20.55
CA LYS A 105 0.08 8.17 19.14
C LYS A 105 0.61 6.74 18.97
N ALA A 106 1.64 6.35 19.73
CA ALA A 106 2.20 5.01 19.69
C ALA A 106 1.24 3.97 20.27
N GLU A 107 0.57 4.28 21.37
CA GLU A 107 -0.46 3.42 21.97
C GLU A 107 -1.63 3.21 21.00
N TYR A 108 -2.12 4.30 20.36
CA TYR A 108 -3.14 4.24 19.31
C TYR A 108 -2.71 3.39 18.10
N PHE A 109 -1.47 3.57 17.63
CA PHE A 109 -0.94 2.75 16.54
C PHE A 109 -0.99 1.26 16.92
N ILE A 110 -0.56 0.92 18.13
CA ILE A 110 -0.49 -0.47 18.59
C ILE A 110 -1.87 -1.11 18.76
N SER A 111 -2.89 -0.35 19.19
CA SER A 111 -4.28 -0.84 19.29
C SER A 111 -4.93 -1.02 17.92
N GLU A 112 -4.74 -0.07 17.01
CA GLU A 112 -5.47 0.01 15.74
C GLU A 112 -4.72 -0.59 14.54
N LYS A 113 -3.53 -1.16 14.72
CA LYS A 113 -2.72 -1.69 13.60
C LYS A 113 -3.33 -2.89 12.86
N LYS A 114 -4.20 -3.68 13.51
CA LYS A 114 -4.61 -4.99 12.96
C LYS A 114 -5.31 -4.87 11.59
N PRO A 115 -6.34 -4.02 11.42
CA PRO A 115 -7.01 -3.88 10.13
C PRO A 115 -6.05 -3.45 9.01
N PHE A 116 -5.08 -2.59 9.32
CA PHE A 116 -4.05 -2.15 8.37
C PHE A 116 -3.19 -3.32 7.88
N PHE A 117 -2.61 -4.10 8.79
CA PHE A 117 -1.74 -5.22 8.42
C PHE A 117 -2.51 -6.38 7.77
N ILE A 118 -3.79 -6.59 8.12
CA ILE A 118 -4.66 -7.55 7.43
C ILE A 118 -4.89 -7.10 5.99
N ALA A 119 -5.30 -5.85 5.78
CA ALA A 119 -5.51 -5.31 4.43
C ALA A 119 -4.23 -5.38 3.60
N PHE A 120 -3.08 -5.11 4.23
CA PHE A 120 -1.78 -5.19 3.56
C PHE A 120 -1.41 -6.61 3.15
N PHE A 121 -1.56 -7.58 4.05
CA PHE A 121 -1.35 -9.00 3.72
C PHE A 121 -2.26 -9.46 2.56
N VAL A 122 -3.55 -9.14 2.64
CA VAL A 122 -4.52 -9.51 1.60
C VAL A 122 -4.19 -8.85 0.26
N LEU A 123 -3.77 -7.58 0.26
CA LEU A 123 -3.31 -6.88 -0.95
C LEU A 123 -2.14 -7.60 -1.62
N ILE A 124 -1.10 -7.96 -0.86
CA ILE A 124 0.08 -8.60 -1.44
C ILE A 124 -0.29 -9.97 -2.01
N MET A 125 -1.07 -10.77 -1.27
CA MET A 125 -1.56 -12.06 -1.76
C MET A 125 -2.40 -11.91 -3.04
N HIS A 126 -3.28 -10.92 -3.07
CA HIS A 126 -4.12 -10.61 -4.23
C HIS A 126 -3.29 -10.22 -5.46
N LEU A 127 -2.28 -9.36 -5.28
CA LEU A 127 -1.38 -8.94 -6.36
C LEU A 127 -0.54 -10.11 -6.91
N LYS A 128 -0.16 -11.07 -6.05
CA LYS A 128 0.55 -12.28 -6.49
C LYS A 128 -0.35 -13.20 -7.29
N PHE A 129 -1.57 -13.45 -6.81
CA PHE A 129 -2.55 -14.25 -7.53
C PHE A 129 -2.90 -13.62 -8.89
N THR A 130 -3.11 -12.30 -8.91
CA THR A 130 -3.40 -11.54 -10.13
C THR A 130 -2.29 -11.70 -11.17
N ALA A 131 -1.03 -11.56 -10.80
CA ALA A 131 0.06 -11.75 -11.76
C ALA A 131 0.21 -13.18 -12.25
N ALA A 132 -0.02 -14.18 -11.38
CA ALA A 132 -0.03 -15.58 -11.80
C ALA A 132 -1.18 -15.85 -12.79
N TYR A 133 -2.38 -15.31 -12.53
CA TYR A 133 -3.53 -15.41 -13.44
C TYR A 133 -3.27 -14.77 -14.80
N LEU A 134 -2.64 -13.58 -14.81
CA LEU A 134 -2.30 -12.85 -16.03
C LEU A 134 -1.06 -13.42 -16.75
N GLY A 135 -0.41 -14.46 -16.22
CA GLY A 135 0.80 -15.03 -16.81
C GLY A 135 1.99 -14.06 -16.85
N ILE A 136 2.01 -13.05 -15.96
CA ILE A 136 3.09 -12.08 -15.90
C ILE A 136 4.32 -12.77 -15.33
N GLU A 137 5.34 -12.98 -16.17
CA GLU A 137 6.63 -13.47 -15.72
C GLU A 137 7.25 -12.47 -14.73
N ARG A 138 7.62 -12.98 -13.55
CA ARG A 138 8.26 -12.20 -12.50
C ARG A 138 9.67 -12.71 -12.31
N LEU A 139 10.60 -11.78 -12.13
CA LEU A 139 11.96 -12.13 -11.73
C LEU A 139 11.89 -12.89 -10.39
N MET A 140 12.78 -13.87 -10.21
CA MET A 140 12.85 -14.66 -8.98
C MET A 140 12.95 -13.76 -7.74
N LEU A 141 13.70 -12.66 -7.86
CA LEU A 141 13.88 -11.69 -6.79
C LEU A 141 12.60 -10.92 -6.44
N GLU A 142 11.77 -10.52 -7.42
CA GLU A 142 10.48 -9.88 -7.16
C GLU A 142 9.52 -10.84 -6.44
N SER A 143 9.57 -12.12 -6.79
CA SER A 143 8.80 -13.16 -6.10
C SER A 143 9.24 -13.29 -4.63
N ILE A 144 10.56 -13.35 -4.38
CA ILE A 144 11.11 -13.38 -3.01
C ILE A 144 10.72 -12.12 -2.23
N ALA A 145 10.90 -10.94 -2.83
CA ALA A 145 10.52 -9.67 -2.22
C ALA A 145 9.02 -9.64 -1.83
N SER A 146 8.14 -10.10 -2.72
CA SER A 146 6.70 -10.19 -2.41
C SER A 146 6.39 -11.13 -1.23
N TRP A 147 7.11 -12.25 -1.11
CA TRP A 147 6.97 -13.15 0.05
C TRP A 147 7.49 -12.51 1.34
N MET A 148 8.61 -11.79 1.26
CA MET A 148 9.16 -11.03 2.38
C MET A 148 8.15 -9.99 2.90
N LEU A 149 7.47 -9.27 1.99
CA LEU A 149 6.39 -8.35 2.37
C LEU A 149 5.22 -9.09 3.03
N CYS A 150 4.79 -10.26 2.51
CA CYS A 150 3.73 -11.06 3.15
C CYS A 150 4.07 -11.46 4.59
N PHE A 151 5.26 -12.04 4.80
CA PHE A 151 5.68 -12.47 6.14
C PHE A 151 5.86 -11.28 7.07
N GLY A 152 6.38 -10.16 6.57
CA GLY A 152 6.46 -8.92 7.33
C GLY A 152 5.09 -8.40 7.75
N ALA A 153 4.08 -8.44 6.85
CA ALA A 153 2.72 -8.00 7.17
C ALA A 153 2.08 -8.88 8.25
N LEU A 154 2.27 -10.20 8.17
CA LEU A 154 1.85 -11.13 9.22
C LEU A 154 2.55 -10.85 10.55
N LEU A 155 3.87 -10.63 10.54
CA LEU A 155 4.62 -10.27 11.74
C LEU A 155 4.06 -8.99 12.39
N GLY A 156 3.73 -7.98 11.59
CA GLY A 156 3.10 -6.74 12.03
C GLY A 156 1.82 -6.94 12.85
N LEU A 157 1.05 -8.01 12.61
CA LEU A 157 -0.16 -8.32 13.41
C LEU A 157 0.17 -8.68 14.86
N TYR A 158 1.27 -9.41 15.07
CA TYR A 158 1.62 -9.98 16.37
C TYR A 158 2.57 -9.08 17.18
N LEU A 159 3.29 -8.17 16.53
CA LEU A 159 4.21 -7.25 17.22
C LEU A 159 3.46 -6.29 18.16
N THR A 160 3.74 -6.38 19.45
CA THR A 160 3.12 -5.54 20.49
C THR A 160 3.88 -4.26 20.78
N GLN A 161 5.17 -4.21 20.45
CA GLN A 161 6.05 -3.10 20.78
C GLN A 161 6.34 -2.21 19.58
N ILE A 162 6.34 -0.89 19.81
CA ILE A 162 6.48 0.08 18.72
C ILE A 162 7.86 0.09 18.06
N HIS A 163 8.92 -0.24 18.81
CA HIS A 163 10.28 -0.29 18.25
C HIS A 163 10.41 -1.40 17.20
N HIS A 164 9.73 -2.54 17.37
CA HIS A 164 9.70 -3.60 16.35
C HIS A 164 8.96 -3.14 15.10
N HIS A 165 7.90 -2.34 15.23
CA HIS A 165 7.19 -1.75 14.09
C HIS A 165 8.05 -0.75 13.31
N LYS A 166 8.88 0.05 14.00
CA LYS A 166 9.87 0.91 13.33
C LYS A 166 10.87 0.09 12.50
N GLY A 167 11.40 -0.98 13.08
CA GLY A 167 12.28 -1.92 12.36
C GLY A 167 11.59 -2.58 11.17
N LEU A 168 10.33 -2.98 11.33
CA LEU A 168 9.52 -3.58 10.27
C LEU A 168 9.25 -2.60 9.13
N LEU A 169 9.01 -1.32 9.42
CA LEU A 169 8.87 -0.29 8.39
C LEU A 169 10.15 -0.11 7.59
N ILE A 170 11.30 -0.04 8.27
CA ILE A 170 12.61 0.05 7.59
C ILE A 170 12.81 -1.16 6.68
N PHE A 171 12.48 -2.37 7.15
CA PHE A 171 12.50 -3.58 6.36
C PHE A 171 11.62 -3.47 5.09
N PHE A 172 10.36 -3.03 5.22
CA PHE A 172 9.49 -2.85 4.06
C PHE A 172 10.02 -1.84 3.04
N VAL A 173 10.55 -0.71 3.52
CA VAL A 173 11.15 0.31 2.66
C VAL A 173 12.37 -0.26 1.93
N LEU A 174 13.24 -1.00 2.61
CA LEU A 174 14.40 -1.64 1.99
C LEU A 174 14.01 -2.68 0.94
N VAL A 175 13.02 -3.53 1.24
CA VAL A 175 12.50 -4.51 0.29
C VAL A 175 11.93 -3.80 -0.95
N TYR A 176 11.14 -2.74 -0.75
CA TYR A 176 10.58 -1.94 -1.85
C TYR A 176 11.68 -1.29 -2.70
N LEU A 177 12.63 -0.60 -2.08
CA LEU A 177 13.74 0.06 -2.80
C LEU A 177 14.62 -0.95 -3.52
N SER A 178 14.85 -2.13 -2.95
CA SER A 178 15.62 -3.19 -3.61
C SER A 178 14.91 -3.73 -4.85
N ALA A 179 13.59 -3.88 -4.81
CA ALA A 179 12.81 -4.28 -5.98
C ALA A 179 12.84 -3.20 -7.07
N GLU A 180 12.64 -1.93 -6.69
CA GLU A 180 12.68 -0.79 -7.61
C GLU A 180 14.06 -0.52 -8.19
N ALA A 181 15.15 -0.68 -7.44
CA ALA A 181 16.50 -0.46 -7.95
C ALA A 181 16.92 -1.50 -9.01
N LEU A 182 16.30 -2.67 -8.99
CA LEU A 182 16.64 -3.79 -9.86
C LEU A 182 15.67 -3.93 -11.05
N GLY A 183 14.47 -3.34 -10.97
CA GLY A 183 13.51 -3.25 -12.06
C GLY A 183 13.98 -2.50 -13.33
N PRO A 184 14.64 -1.33 -13.26
CA PRO A 184 15.10 -0.59 -14.44
C PRO A 184 16.37 -1.17 -15.08
N ALA A 185 16.99 -2.20 -14.50
CA ALA A 185 18.17 -2.84 -15.07
C ALA A 185 17.84 -3.93 -16.11
N VAL A 186 16.56 -4.27 -16.31
CA VAL A 186 16.11 -5.37 -17.18
C VAL A 186 14.93 -4.96 -18.08
N SER A 187 14.74 -3.67 -18.36
CA SER A 187 13.78 -3.19 -19.36
C SER A 187 14.42 -3.03 -20.73
#